data_AF-A0A561VGF9-F1
#
_entry.id   AF-A0A561VGF9-F1
#
_cell.length_a   1.000
_cell.length_b   1.000
_cell.length_c   1.000
_cell.angle_alpha   90.00
_cell.angle_beta   90.00
_cell.angle_gamma   90.00
#
_symmetry.space_group_name_H-M   'P 1'
#
loop_
_entity.id
_entity.type
_entity.pdbx_description
1 polymer ?
#
loop_
_entity_poly.entity_id
_entity_poly.type
_entity_poly.pdbx_seq_one_letter_code
_entity_poly.pdbx_strand_id
1 'polypeptide(L)'
;MATAGDPGRFIDRMNSLSGVGLSDDRLVRVGVDGSGTPQTVVIEPEAMQLSCQQLSASVLTAVTAALDDVRGQVAALMESELMVQPDDFGSASASPEAAVWRLSRQAEQTMGDFDAVRRHLFDRLPE
;
A
#
# COMPACT_ATOMS: atom_id res chain seq x y z
N MET A 1 16.64 -20.28 -13.94
CA MET A 1 15.22 -20.56 -13.64
C MET A 1 14.82 -19.61 -12.54
N ALA A 2 14.08 -18.55 -12.88
CA ALA A 2 13.60 -17.56 -11.91
C ALA A 2 12.22 -18.01 -11.42
N THR A 3 12.14 -18.32 -10.14
CA THR A 3 10.92 -18.74 -9.44
C THR A 3 10.04 -17.54 -9.11
N ALA A 4 8.74 -17.81 -8.95
CA ALA A 4 7.67 -16.90 -8.55
C ALA A 4 8.09 -15.86 -7.50
N GLY A 5 7.51 -14.66 -7.62
CA GLY A 5 7.77 -13.41 -6.89
C GLY A 5 8.50 -13.55 -5.56
N ASP A 6 9.75 -13.10 -5.53
CA ASP A 6 10.55 -12.96 -4.30
C ASP A 6 9.93 -11.86 -3.41
N PRO A 7 9.29 -12.21 -2.27
CA PRO A 7 8.65 -11.23 -1.41
C PRO A 7 9.64 -10.24 -0.82
N GLY A 8 10.92 -10.61 -0.68
CA GLY A 8 11.98 -9.68 -0.23
C GLY A 8 12.16 -8.54 -1.23
N ARG A 9 12.19 -8.85 -2.53
CA ARG A 9 12.38 -7.87 -3.60
C ARG A 9 11.19 -6.92 -3.79
N PHE A 10 9.99 -7.34 -3.38
CA PHE A 10 8.81 -6.48 -3.36
C PHE A 10 8.86 -5.50 -2.18
N ILE A 11 9.19 -6.00 -0.99
CA ILE A 11 9.35 -5.16 0.21
C ILE A 11 10.47 -4.14 0.01
N ASP A 12 11.60 -4.53 -0.57
CA ASP A 12 12.70 -3.60 -0.89
C ASP A 12 12.26 -2.50 -1.85
N ARG A 13 11.46 -2.84 -2.87
CA ARG A 13 10.90 -1.86 -3.82
C ARG A 13 9.92 -0.90 -3.13
N MET A 14 9.02 -1.41 -2.29
CA MET A 14 8.12 -0.55 -1.50
C MET A 14 8.88 0.39 -0.57
N ASN A 15 9.91 -0.11 0.11
CA ASN A 15 10.75 0.69 1.01
C ASN A 15 11.58 1.75 0.27
N SER A 16 11.84 1.56 -1.03
CA SER A 16 12.56 2.52 -1.87
C SER A 16 11.67 3.61 -2.49
N LEU A 17 10.34 3.53 -2.33
CA LEU A 17 9.43 4.54 -2.88
C LEU A 17 9.63 5.88 -2.18
N SER A 18 9.39 6.95 -2.94
CA SER A 18 9.43 8.32 -2.43
C SER A 18 8.50 9.18 -3.26
N GLY A 19 7.75 10.06 -2.63
CA GLY A 19 6.83 10.97 -3.30
C GLY A 19 7.33 12.40 -3.30
N VAL A 20 7.02 13.14 -4.35
CA VAL A 20 7.28 14.59 -4.42
C VAL A 20 5.99 15.33 -4.74
N GLY A 21 5.69 16.34 -3.94
CA GLY A 21 4.53 17.20 -4.13
C GLY A 21 4.92 18.66 -4.25
N LEU A 22 4.16 19.39 -5.05
CA LEU A 22 4.29 20.83 -5.25
C LEU A 22 2.98 21.51 -4.87
N SER A 23 3.09 22.72 -4.32
CA SER A 23 1.96 23.63 -4.22
C SER A 23 1.53 24.12 -5.62
N ASP A 24 0.31 24.64 -5.73
CA ASP A 24 -0.24 25.12 -7.01
C ASP A 24 0.61 26.22 -7.67
N ASP A 25 1.20 27.08 -6.83
CA ASP A 25 2.10 28.17 -7.23
C ASP A 25 3.56 27.70 -7.43
N ARG A 26 3.86 26.43 -7.15
CA ARG A 26 5.18 25.80 -7.19
C ARG A 26 6.23 26.44 -6.28
N LEU A 27 5.80 27.24 -5.30
CA LEU A 27 6.71 27.89 -4.35
C LEU A 27 7.05 27.00 -3.15
N VAL A 28 6.31 25.91 -2.93
CA VAL A 28 6.59 24.92 -1.90
C VAL A 28 6.71 23.55 -2.53
N ARG A 29 7.80 22.85 -2.21
CA ARG A 29 8.02 21.45 -2.59
C ARG A 29 8.24 20.59 -1.36
N VAL A 30 7.55 19.46 -1.29
CA VAL A 30 7.68 18.48 -0.21
C VAL A 30 8.10 17.14 -0.80
N GLY A 31 9.10 16.51 -0.18
CA GLY A 31 9.46 15.12 -0.44
C GLY A 31 9.11 14.25 0.76
N VAL A 32 8.45 13.12 0.52
CA VAL A 32 8.10 12.10 1.52
C VAL A 32 8.71 10.75 1.13
N ASP A 33 8.97 9.88 2.10
CA ASP A 33 9.31 8.49 1.81
C ASP A 33 8.07 7.62 1.53
N GLY A 34 8.30 6.35 1.21
CA GLY A 34 7.25 5.37 0.92
C GLY A 34 6.29 5.10 2.08
N SER A 35 6.63 5.51 3.31
CA SER A 35 5.72 5.46 4.47
C SER A 35 4.82 6.70 4.59
N GLY A 36 5.09 7.73 3.79
CA GLY A 36 4.46 9.04 3.87
C GLY A 36 5.12 9.99 4.88
N THR A 37 6.31 9.65 5.40
CA THR A 37 7.04 10.52 6.34
C THR A 37 7.75 11.62 5.56
N PRO A 38 7.56 12.91 5.90
CA PRO A 38 8.27 14.01 5.25
C PRO A 38 9.78 13.94 5.50
N GLN A 39 10.57 13.98 4.42
CA GLN A 39 12.03 14.00 4.47
C GLN A 39 12.61 15.35 4.04
N THR A 40 11.92 16.05 3.13
CA THR A 40 12.38 17.35 2.64
C THR A 40 11.21 18.32 2.51
N VAL A 41 11.49 19.58 2.83
CA VAL A 41 10.58 20.71 2.57
C VAL A 41 11.44 21.84 2.03
N VAL A 42 11.13 22.29 0.82
CA VAL A 42 11.76 23.45 0.17
C VAL A 42 10.70 24.53 0.04
N ILE A 43 11.02 25.72 0.53
CA ILE A 43 10.14 26.89 0.48
C ILE A 43 10.92 27.98 -0.24
N GLU A 44 10.38 28.43 -1.37
CA GLU A 44 10.96 29.52 -2.15
C GLU A 44 10.84 30.86 -1.41
N PRO A 45 11.77 31.81 -1.61
CA PRO A 45 11.74 33.11 -0.94
C PRO A 45 10.44 33.90 -1.11
N GLU A 46 9.75 33.70 -2.25
CA GLU A 46 8.46 34.31 -2.54
C GLU A 46 7.35 33.76 -1.65
N ALA A 47 7.35 32.47 -1.34
CA ALA A 47 6.39 31.87 -0.41
C ALA A 47 6.56 32.38 1.02
N MET A 48 7.78 32.74 1.42
CA MET A 48 8.05 33.33 2.74
C MET A 48 7.47 34.74 2.92
N GLN A 49 7.05 35.40 1.84
CA GLN A 49 6.38 36.71 1.89
C GLN A 49 4.86 36.59 2.02
N LEU A 50 4.31 35.38 1.91
CA LEU A 50 2.88 35.12 2.08
C LEU A 50 2.46 35.29 3.54
N SER A 51 1.17 35.53 3.77
CA SER A 51 0.62 35.42 5.12
C SER A 51 0.74 33.99 5.65
N CYS A 52 0.82 33.81 6.96
CA CYS A 52 0.91 32.48 7.57
C CYS A 52 -0.21 31.53 7.11
N GLN A 53 -1.43 32.06 6.87
CA GLN A 53 -2.57 31.28 6.39
C GLN A 53 -2.38 30.80 4.94
N GLN A 54 -1.79 31.63 4.08
CA GLN A 54 -1.51 31.27 2.69
C GLN A 54 -0.34 30.29 2.61
N LEU A 55 0.73 30.52 3.39
CA LEU A 55 1.86 29.61 3.45
C LEU A 55 1.46 28.23 3.98
N SER A 56 0.63 28.17 5.04
CA SER A 56 0.16 26.89 5.58
C SER A 56 -0.72 26.13 4.59
N ALA A 57 -1.57 26.83 3.83
CA ALA A 57 -2.35 26.22 2.75
C ALA A 57 -1.44 25.68 1.64
N SER A 58 -0.43 26.45 1.22
CA SER A 58 0.55 26.04 0.21
C SER A 58 1.34 24.80 0.63
N VAL A 59 1.79 24.74 1.89
CA VAL A 59 2.44 23.56 2.47
C VAL A 59 1.50 22.36 2.49
N LEU A 60 0.25 22.53 2.91
CA LEU A 60 -0.73 21.44 2.95
C LEU A 60 -0.96 20.86 1.55
N THR A 61 -1.15 21.71 0.55
CA THR A 61 -1.30 21.27 -0.86
C THR A 61 -0.09 20.47 -1.32
N ALA A 62 1.13 20.95 -1.05
CA ALA A 62 2.36 20.25 -1.42
C ALA A 62 2.50 18.89 -0.70
N VAL A 63 2.15 18.80 0.59
CA VAL A 63 2.15 17.53 1.34
C VAL A 63 1.12 16.56 0.75
N THR A 64 -0.10 17.00 0.49
CA THR A 64 -1.14 16.16 -0.10
C THR A 64 -0.72 15.62 -1.46
N ALA A 65 -0.15 16.46 -2.32
CA ALA A 65 0.37 16.05 -3.61
C ALA A 65 1.50 15.00 -3.47
N ALA A 66 2.39 15.16 -2.48
CA ALA A 66 3.49 14.20 -2.24
C ALA A 66 2.95 12.83 -1.79
N LEU A 67 1.94 12.82 -0.92
CA LEU A 67 1.28 11.58 -0.48
C LEU A 67 0.52 10.90 -1.62
N ASP A 68 -0.13 11.67 -2.48
CA ASP A 68 -0.84 11.14 -3.65
C ASP A 68 0.13 10.57 -4.69
N ASP A 69 1.32 11.17 -4.85
CA ASP A 69 2.39 10.61 -5.67
C ASP A 69 2.87 9.24 -5.13
N VAL A 70 3.13 9.11 -3.82
CA VAL A 70 3.46 7.80 -3.22
C VAL A 70 2.34 6.78 -3.45
N ARG A 71 1.08 7.16 -3.22
CA ARG A 71 -0.07 6.27 -3.44
C ARG A 71 -0.15 5.82 -4.89
N GLY A 72 0.11 6.72 -5.85
CA GLY A 72 0.17 6.41 -7.26
C GLY A 72 1.29 5.42 -7.59
N GLN A 73 2.48 5.61 -7.01
CA GLN A 73 3.60 4.69 -7.18
C GLN A 73 3.33 3.31 -6.57
N VAL A 74 2.69 3.25 -5.39
CA VAL A 74 2.27 1.97 -4.78
C VAL A 74 1.26 1.26 -5.65
N ALA A 75 0.25 1.97 -6.16
CA ALA A 75 -0.75 1.40 -7.06
C ALA A 75 -0.10 0.85 -8.35
N ALA A 76 0.82 1.61 -8.95
CA ALA A 76 1.56 1.17 -10.13
C ALA A 76 2.47 -0.05 -9.85
N LEU A 77 3.10 -0.09 -8.66
CA LEU A 77 3.89 -1.24 -8.24
C LEU A 77 3.01 -2.49 -8.09
N MET A 78 1.85 -2.36 -7.44
CA MET A 78 0.88 -3.45 -7.30
C MET A 78 0.34 -3.94 -8.65
N GLU A 79 0.02 -3.03 -9.56
CA GLU A 79 -0.42 -3.37 -10.92
C GLU A 79 0.68 -4.09 -11.72
N SER A 80 1.94 -3.66 -11.58
CA SER A 80 3.09 -4.30 -12.22
C SER A 80 3.35 -5.72 -11.72
N GLU A 81 3.10 -5.99 -10.42
CA GLU A 81 3.20 -7.34 -9.86
C GLU A 81 1.99 -8.21 -10.26
N LEU A 82 0.78 -7.63 -10.38
CA LEU A 82 -0.41 -8.36 -10.84
C LEU A 82 -0.32 -8.74 -12.34
N MET A 83 0.26 -7.89 -13.18
CA MET A 83 0.45 -8.18 -14.62
C MET A 83 1.50 -9.27 -14.90
N VAL A 84 2.34 -9.65 -13.91
CA VAL A 84 3.35 -10.71 -14.04
C VAL A 84 2.77 -12.12 -13.82
N GLN A 85 1.44 -12.27 -13.65
CA GLN A 85 0.79 -13.58 -13.69
C GLN A 85 -0.33 -13.69 -14.74
N PRO A 86 0.00 -14.08 -15.99
CA PRO A 86 -0.92 -14.83 -16.83
C PRO A 86 -0.63 -16.33 -16.91
N ASP A 87 0.41 -16.87 -16.24
CA ASP A 87 0.86 -18.26 -16.48
C ASP A 87 0.78 -19.23 -15.29
N ASP A 88 0.23 -18.85 -14.12
CA ASP A 88 -0.02 -19.81 -13.02
C ASP A 88 -1.52 -20.13 -12.81
N PHE A 89 -2.37 -19.75 -13.76
CA PHE A 89 -3.64 -20.45 -14.00
C PHE A 89 -3.42 -21.50 -15.08
N GLY A 90 -2.50 -22.43 -14.81
CA GLY A 90 -2.37 -23.66 -15.57
C GLY A 90 -3.71 -24.37 -15.61
N SER A 91 -4.35 -24.34 -16.78
CA SER A 91 -5.37 -25.27 -17.27
C SER A 91 -6.26 -25.89 -16.20
N ALA A 92 -7.28 -25.16 -15.77
CA ALA A 92 -8.50 -25.80 -15.36
C ALA A 92 -9.67 -25.09 -16.01
N SER A 93 -10.27 -25.77 -16.99
CA SER A 93 -11.72 -25.77 -17.19
C SER A 93 -12.43 -26.29 -15.93
N ALA A 94 -12.15 -25.68 -14.77
CA ALA A 94 -12.83 -25.93 -13.52
C ALA A 94 -14.18 -25.23 -13.67
N SER A 95 -15.20 -26.02 -13.97
CA SER A 95 -16.60 -25.60 -13.88
C SER A 95 -16.82 -24.73 -12.64
N PRO A 96 -17.70 -23.72 -12.68
CA PRO A 96 -17.99 -22.84 -11.55
C PRO A 96 -18.25 -23.60 -10.23
N GLU A 97 -18.75 -24.83 -10.32
CA GLU A 97 -18.94 -25.75 -9.20
C GLU A 97 -17.63 -26.08 -8.44
N ALA A 98 -16.51 -26.26 -9.12
CA ALA A 98 -15.21 -26.54 -8.50
C ALA A 98 -14.59 -25.31 -7.82
N ALA A 99 -14.98 -24.10 -8.24
CA ALA A 99 -14.62 -22.86 -7.54
C ALA A 99 -15.45 -22.70 -6.25
N VAL A 100 -16.75 -23.02 -6.31
CA VAL A 100 -17.64 -23.04 -5.14
C VAL A 100 -17.16 -24.07 -4.10
N TRP A 101 -16.81 -25.28 -4.52
CA TRP A 101 -16.27 -26.30 -3.62
C TRP A 101 -14.96 -25.89 -2.94
N ARG A 102 -14.08 -25.14 -3.62
CA ARG A 102 -12.86 -24.59 -3.02
C ARG A 102 -13.17 -23.50 -2.00
N LEU A 103 -14.09 -22.59 -2.33
CA LEU A 103 -14.51 -21.52 -1.42
C LEU A 103 -15.18 -22.08 -0.16
N SER A 104 -16.04 -23.10 -0.29
CA SER A 104 -16.66 -23.78 0.85
C SER A 104 -15.62 -24.47 1.73
N ARG A 105 -14.65 -25.18 1.14
CA ARG A 105 -13.59 -25.86 1.91
C ARG A 105 -12.68 -24.85 2.63
N GLN A 106 -12.42 -23.70 2.01
CA GLN A 106 -11.65 -22.62 2.62
C GLN A 106 -12.42 -21.95 3.77
N ALA A 107 -13.73 -21.73 3.61
CA ALA A 107 -14.59 -21.23 4.67
C ALA A 107 -14.62 -22.19 5.88
N GLU A 108 -14.76 -23.49 5.65
CA GLU A 108 -14.74 -24.53 6.70
C GLU A 108 -13.42 -24.55 7.47
N GLN A 109 -12.28 -24.39 6.79
CA GLN A 109 -10.97 -24.30 7.45
C GLN A 109 -10.87 -23.05 8.33
N THR A 110 -11.24 -21.87 7.80
CA THR A 110 -11.18 -20.63 8.60
C THR A 110 -12.11 -20.69 9.81
N MET A 111 -13.28 -21.31 9.67
CA MET A 111 -14.24 -21.45 10.77
C MET A 111 -13.73 -22.43 11.84
N GLY A 112 -13.05 -23.51 11.42
CA GLY A 112 -12.36 -24.43 12.33
C GLY A 112 -11.20 -23.78 13.09
N ASP A 113 -10.41 -22.94 12.42
CA ASP A 113 -9.31 -22.19 13.04
C ASP A 113 -9.82 -21.18 14.07
N PHE A 114 -10.93 -20.48 13.78
CA PHE A 114 -11.57 -19.59 14.74
C PHE A 114 -12.08 -20.32 15.97
N ASP A 115 -12.67 -21.51 15.81
CA ASP A 115 -13.16 -22.31 16.94
C ASP A 115 -12.01 -22.90 17.77
N ALA A 116 -10.88 -23.23 17.13
CA ALA A 116 -9.65 -23.65 17.81
C ALA A 116 -9.02 -22.50 18.61
N VAL A 117 -8.92 -21.30 18.03
CA VAL A 117 -8.46 -20.09 18.73
C VAL A 117 -9.38 -19.74 19.88
N ARG A 118 -10.70 -19.82 19.67
CA ARG A 118 -11.71 -19.59 20.71
C ARG A 118 -11.53 -20.57 21.87
N ARG A 119 -11.42 -21.88 21.59
CA ARG A 119 -11.23 -22.90 22.62
C ARG A 119 -9.92 -22.69 23.39
N HIS A 120 -8.84 -22.30 22.70
CA HIS A 120 -7.56 -21.99 23.34
C HIS A 120 -7.60 -20.74 24.24
N LEU A 121 -8.40 -19.74 23.88
CA LEU A 121 -8.62 -18.54 24.69
C LEU A 121 -9.48 -18.84 25.94
N PHE A 122 -10.50 -19.70 25.80
CA PHE A 122 -11.35 -20.09 26.93
C PHE A 122 -10.65 -21.03 27.93
N ASP A 123 -9.75 -21.91 27.47
CA ASP A 123 -8.94 -22.78 28.35
C ASP A 123 -7.87 -22.03 29.16
N ARG A 124 -7.58 -20.76 28.83
CA ARG A 124 -6.57 -19.92 29.50
C ARG A 124 -7.14 -18.87 30.45
N LEU A 125 -8.44 -18.83 30.66
CA LEU A 125 -9.06 -18.01 31.70
C LEU A 125 -9.02 -18.78 33.03
N PRO A 126 -8.25 -18.36 34.05
CA PRO A 126 -8.40 -18.90 35.40
C PRO A 126 -9.75 -18.43 36.00
N GLU A 127 -10.39 -19.31 36.78
CA GLU A 127 -11.59 -18.98 37.57
C GLU A 127 -11.37 -17.80 38.54
#